data_AF-A0A183HF80-F1
#
_entry.id   AF-A0A183HF80-F1
#
_cell.length_a   1.000
_cell.length_b   1.000
_cell.length_c   1.000
_cell.angle_alpha   90.00
_cell.angle_beta   90.00
_cell.angle_gamma   90.00
#
_symmetry.space_group_name_H-M   'P 1'
#
loop_
_entity.id
_entity.type
_entity.pdbx_description
1 polymer ?
#
loop_
_entity_poly.entity_id
_entity_poly.type
_entity_poly.pdbx_seq_one_letter_code
_entity_poly.pdbx_strand_id
1 'polypeptide(L)'
;LQIQETDGVHWHLLRCIGCQFIGASFLLYRLRNSLVETLCACYFIRILGLISMLLVLVHCSAETPNLIHPNYLKIAKYWCCGWLVVNLYLQSAHRWTIGDTVIANVTENIIFQIDSLISIIIGAAWLAFPGWLLHRQVRISLSESHEFCARFMGTDFLTAYVITNHALHWKNLGDRLIALDARILICALTFAAQIWSQYAYSEHWNGGHWVGILLVSFWMLMAALLRYHSTVQMSQAEEKAKIH
;
A
#
# COMPACT_ATOMS: atom_id res chain seq x y z
N LEU A 1 -19.33 -28.41 -3.07
CA LEU A 1 -18.22 -27.45 -2.83
C LEU A 1 -16.95 -28.26 -2.69
N GLN A 2 -16.16 -28.35 -3.75
CA GLN A 2 -14.82 -28.93 -3.68
C GLN A 2 -13.98 -27.89 -2.93
N ILE A 3 -13.51 -28.23 -1.73
CA ILE A 3 -12.61 -27.35 -0.98
C ILE A 3 -11.29 -27.35 -1.74
N GLN A 4 -10.96 -26.23 -2.38
CA GLN A 4 -9.66 -26.08 -3.03
C GLN A 4 -8.60 -26.06 -1.91
N GLU A 5 -7.65 -27.00 -1.94
CA GLU A 5 -6.53 -26.97 -1.01
C GLU A 5 -5.74 -25.66 -1.21
N THR A 6 -5.49 -24.96 -0.11
CA THR A 6 -4.72 -23.72 -0.13
C THR A 6 -3.23 -24.03 -0.20
N ASP A 7 -2.47 -23.23 -0.94
CA ASP A 7 -1.02 -23.38 -1.07
C ASP A 7 -0.23 -22.19 -0.51
N GLY A 8 1.10 -22.31 -0.56
CA GLY A 8 2.03 -21.33 -0.03
C GLY A 8 2.02 -19.97 -0.74
N VAL A 9 1.62 -19.93 -2.01
CA VAL A 9 1.48 -18.69 -2.79
C VAL A 9 0.24 -17.94 -2.32
N HIS A 10 -0.87 -18.64 -2.14
CA HIS A 10 -2.09 -18.04 -1.59
C HIS A 10 -1.84 -17.42 -0.20
N TRP A 11 -1.24 -18.19 0.71
CA TRP A 11 -0.90 -17.69 2.06
C TRP A 11 0.09 -16.53 2.05
N HIS A 12 1.03 -16.52 1.10
CA HIS A 12 1.96 -15.41 0.93
C HIS A 12 1.24 -14.13 0.52
N LEU A 13 0.37 -14.18 -0.51
CA LEU A 13 -0.38 -13.01 -0.98
C LEU A 13 -1.26 -12.44 0.14
N LEU A 14 -1.95 -13.31 0.90
CA LEU A 14 -2.74 -12.88 2.06
C LEU A 14 -1.89 -12.20 3.14
N ARG A 15 -0.68 -12.72 3.43
CA ARG A 15 0.25 -12.06 4.35
C ARG A 15 0.62 -10.67 3.83
N CYS A 16 0.94 -10.53 2.54
CA CYS A 16 1.28 -9.24 1.95
C CYS A 16 0.13 -8.23 2.05
N ILE A 17 -1.12 -8.62 1.76
CA ILE A 17 -2.31 -7.78 1.98
C ILE A 17 -2.43 -7.38 3.45
N GLY A 18 -2.28 -8.34 4.37
CA GLY A 18 -2.28 -8.06 5.81
C GLY A 18 -1.21 -7.05 6.24
N CYS A 19 -0.01 -7.12 5.65
CA CYS A 19 1.06 -6.15 5.90
C CYS A 19 0.65 -4.73 5.47
N GLN A 20 0.00 -4.58 4.31
CA GLN A 20 -0.53 -3.29 3.85
C GLN A 20 -1.57 -2.74 4.83
N PHE A 21 -2.47 -3.59 5.31
CA PHE A 21 -3.50 -3.19 6.27
C PHE A 21 -2.94 -2.76 7.62
N ILE A 22 -1.91 -3.45 8.13
CA ILE A 22 -1.21 -3.04 9.34
C ILE A 22 -0.56 -1.67 9.14
N GLY A 23 0.14 -1.47 8.02
CA GLY A 23 0.78 -0.19 7.69
C GLY A 23 -0.21 0.96 7.51
N ALA A 24 -1.31 0.72 6.79
CA ALA A 24 -2.39 1.69 6.63
C ALA A 24 -3.03 2.03 7.98
N SER A 25 -3.28 1.03 8.83
CA SER A 25 -3.83 1.25 10.18
C SER A 25 -2.89 2.07 11.05
N PHE A 26 -1.58 1.77 11.01
CA PHE A 26 -0.55 2.56 11.68
C PHE A 26 -0.58 4.01 11.21
N LEU A 27 -0.55 4.25 9.90
CA LEU A 27 -0.58 5.58 9.30
C LEU A 27 -1.82 6.37 9.76
N LEU A 28 -3.01 5.77 9.57
CA LEU A 28 -4.29 6.40 9.89
C LEU A 28 -4.43 6.70 11.38
N TYR A 29 -3.94 5.81 12.24
CA TYR A 29 -3.93 6.04 13.67
C TYR A 29 -2.98 7.19 14.04
N ARG A 30 -1.76 7.20 13.51
CA ARG A 30 -0.74 8.21 13.83
C ARG A 30 -1.10 9.60 13.32
N LEU A 31 -1.83 9.70 12.19
CA LEU A 31 -2.23 10.95 11.56
C LEU A 31 -3.64 11.44 11.95
N ARG A 32 -4.34 10.75 12.87
CA ARG A 32 -5.74 11.06 13.21
C ARG A 32 -6.00 12.46 13.76
N ASN A 33 -4.97 13.12 14.29
CA ASN A 33 -5.02 14.46 14.86
C ASN A 33 -4.14 15.46 14.08
N SER A 34 -3.74 15.10 12.86
CA SER A 34 -2.90 15.93 11.99
C SER A 34 -3.70 17.06 11.33
N LEU A 35 -3.01 17.91 10.59
CA LEU A 35 -3.62 19.02 9.87
C LEU A 35 -4.59 18.54 8.78
N VAL A 36 -5.47 19.43 8.34
CA VAL A 36 -6.57 19.11 7.42
C VAL A 36 -6.09 18.53 6.10
N GLU A 37 -4.97 19.01 5.56
CA GLU A 37 -4.34 18.49 4.34
C GLU A 37 -3.89 17.03 4.49
N THR A 38 -3.38 16.68 5.68
CA THR A 38 -2.93 15.32 6.02
C THR A 38 -4.14 14.39 6.16
N LEU A 39 -5.20 14.85 6.84
CA LEU A 39 -6.44 14.10 6.99
C LEU A 39 -7.13 13.87 5.63
N CYS A 40 -7.16 14.89 4.76
CA CYS A 40 -7.69 14.75 3.40
C CYS A 40 -6.94 13.71 2.59
N ALA A 41 -5.60 13.65 2.68
CA ALA A 41 -4.83 12.59 2.03
C ALA A 41 -5.20 11.20 2.57
N CYS A 42 -5.44 11.08 3.88
CA CYS A 42 -5.89 9.84 4.53
C CYS A 42 -7.29 9.39 4.09
N TYR A 43 -8.23 10.31 3.87
CA TYR A 43 -9.54 9.96 3.31
C TYR A 43 -9.43 9.64 1.82
N PHE A 44 -8.56 10.34 1.09
CA PHE A 44 -8.40 10.13 -0.35
C PHE A 44 -7.80 8.76 -0.69
N ILE A 45 -6.76 8.32 0.04
CA ILE A 45 -6.25 6.94 -0.10
C ILE A 45 -7.35 5.89 0.18
N ARG A 46 -8.19 6.11 1.20
CA ARG A 46 -9.33 5.21 1.49
C ARG A 46 -10.36 5.22 0.38
N ILE A 47 -10.71 6.39 -0.17
CA ILE A 47 -11.66 6.51 -1.30
C ILE A 47 -11.14 5.72 -2.49
N LEU A 48 -9.89 5.93 -2.91
CA LEU A 48 -9.30 5.23 -4.05
C LEU A 48 -9.18 3.72 -3.77
N GLY A 49 -8.80 3.32 -2.55
CA GLY A 49 -8.74 1.92 -2.14
C GLY A 49 -10.10 1.24 -2.20
N LEU A 50 -11.15 1.89 -1.69
CA LEU A 50 -12.51 1.36 -1.70
C LEU A 50 -13.08 1.26 -3.12
N ILE A 51 -12.84 2.24 -3.99
CA ILE A 51 -13.24 2.19 -5.40
C ILE A 51 -12.53 1.03 -6.11
N SER A 52 -11.21 0.95 -5.95
CA SER A 52 -10.40 -0.09 -6.61
C SER A 52 -10.78 -1.48 -6.13
N MET A 53 -10.98 -1.66 -4.81
CA MET A 53 -11.43 -2.92 -4.24
C MET A 53 -12.85 -3.29 -4.71
N LEU A 54 -13.75 -2.32 -4.82
CA LEU A 54 -15.09 -2.57 -5.35
C LEU A 54 -15.03 -3.05 -6.80
N LEU A 55 -14.16 -2.48 -7.63
CA LEU A 55 -13.94 -2.95 -9.00
C LEU A 55 -13.41 -4.39 -9.02
N VAL A 56 -12.44 -4.72 -8.17
CA VAL A 56 -11.91 -6.10 -8.03
C VAL A 56 -13.01 -7.08 -7.58
N LEU A 57 -13.87 -6.70 -6.64
CA LEU A 57 -14.99 -7.52 -6.17
C LEU A 57 -16.09 -7.69 -7.24
N VAL A 58 -16.35 -6.66 -8.04
CA VAL A 58 -17.30 -6.73 -9.16
C VAL A 58 -16.74 -7.64 -10.26
N HIS A 59 -15.47 -7.47 -10.62
CA HIS A 59 -14.78 -8.36 -11.55
C HIS A 59 -14.82 -9.82 -11.09
N CYS A 60 -14.50 -10.08 -9.81
CA CYS A 60 -14.61 -11.41 -9.20
C CYS A 60 -16.03 -12.01 -9.33
N SER A 61 -17.08 -11.21 -9.09
CA SER A 61 -18.45 -11.71 -9.28
C SER A 61 -18.84 -12.00 -10.71
N ALA A 62 -18.21 -11.35 -11.69
CA ALA A 62 -18.53 -11.51 -13.10
C ALA A 62 -17.75 -12.67 -13.73
N GLU A 63 -16.43 -12.67 -13.55
CA GLU A 63 -15.52 -13.62 -14.19
C GLU A 63 -15.40 -14.93 -13.41
N THR A 64 -15.49 -14.89 -12.08
CA THR A 64 -15.23 -16.04 -11.21
C THR A 64 -16.31 -16.20 -10.13
N PRO A 65 -17.59 -16.36 -10.52
CA PRO A 65 -18.75 -16.28 -9.62
C PRO A 65 -18.76 -17.32 -8.49
N ASN A 66 -18.01 -18.41 -8.65
CA ASN A 66 -17.91 -19.50 -7.67
C ASN A 66 -16.68 -19.39 -6.75
N LEU A 67 -15.81 -18.39 -6.95
CA LEU A 67 -14.57 -18.23 -6.18
C LEU A 67 -14.84 -17.83 -4.73
N ILE A 68 -15.73 -16.86 -4.51
CA ILE A 68 -16.14 -16.39 -3.19
C ILE A 68 -17.63 -16.64 -3.03
N HIS A 69 -18.03 -17.17 -1.86
CA HIS A 69 -19.43 -17.40 -1.57
C HIS A 69 -20.28 -16.13 -1.80
N PRO A 70 -21.38 -16.19 -2.58
CA PRO A 70 -22.12 -15.01 -3.01
C PRO A 70 -22.55 -14.07 -1.88
N ASN A 71 -22.93 -14.62 -0.72
CA ASN A 71 -23.29 -13.81 0.45
C ASN A 71 -22.11 -13.02 1.02
N TYR A 72 -20.90 -13.60 1.08
CA TYR A 72 -19.71 -12.88 1.54
C TYR A 72 -19.31 -11.80 0.54
N LEU A 73 -19.40 -12.11 -0.76
CA LEU A 73 -19.11 -11.16 -1.82
C LEU A 73 -20.10 -9.97 -1.79
N LYS A 74 -21.39 -10.24 -1.54
CA LYS A 74 -22.42 -9.21 -1.35
C LYS A 74 -22.13 -8.33 -0.13
N ILE A 75 -21.78 -8.93 1.01
CA ILE A 75 -21.41 -8.20 2.23
C ILE A 75 -20.19 -7.29 1.96
N ALA A 76 -19.14 -7.83 1.33
CA ALA A 76 -17.93 -7.07 1.02
C ALA A 76 -18.22 -5.85 0.13
N LYS A 77 -19.03 -6.01 -0.93
CA LYS A 77 -19.42 -4.88 -1.80
C LYS A 77 -20.18 -3.79 -1.04
N TYR A 78 -21.17 -4.17 -0.22
CA TYR A 78 -21.92 -3.19 0.57
C TYR A 78 -21.06 -2.50 1.62
N TRP A 79 -20.13 -3.23 2.24
CA TRP A 79 -19.14 -2.65 3.15
C TRP A 79 -18.29 -1.60 2.44
N CYS A 80 -17.78 -1.91 1.24
CA CYS A 80 -17.04 -0.94 0.43
C CYS A 80 -17.89 0.30 0.09
N CYS A 81 -19.13 0.12 -0.34
CA CYS A 81 -20.03 1.24 -0.65
C CYS A 81 -20.34 2.11 0.58
N GLY A 82 -20.64 1.51 1.73
CA GLY A 82 -20.93 2.24 2.96
C GLY A 82 -19.74 3.08 3.41
N TRP A 83 -18.55 2.49 3.44
CA TRP A 83 -17.33 3.23 3.77
C TRP A 83 -16.94 4.27 2.73
N LEU A 84 -17.26 4.05 1.45
CA LEU A 84 -17.00 5.03 0.40
C LEU A 84 -17.83 6.29 0.64
N VAL A 85 -19.12 6.15 0.96
CA VAL A 85 -19.99 7.29 1.31
C VAL A 85 -19.46 8.05 2.52
N VAL A 86 -19.05 7.33 3.58
CA VAL A 86 -18.47 7.96 4.79
C VAL A 86 -17.20 8.76 4.45
N ASN A 87 -16.26 8.18 3.71
CA ASN A 87 -15.01 8.88 3.39
C ASN A 87 -15.23 10.03 2.40
N LEU A 88 -16.16 9.92 1.44
CA LEU A 88 -16.53 11.03 0.55
C LEU A 88 -17.17 12.20 1.33
N TYR A 89 -18.02 11.89 2.31
CA TYR A 89 -18.59 12.89 3.20
C TYR A 89 -17.50 13.59 4.00
N LEU A 90 -16.59 12.83 4.63
CA LEU A 90 -15.46 13.39 5.40
C LEU A 90 -14.55 14.24 4.51
N GLN A 91 -14.22 13.77 3.30
CA GLN A 91 -13.39 14.51 2.35
C GLN A 91 -14.05 15.83 1.92
N SER A 92 -15.36 15.81 1.68
CA SER A 92 -16.13 17.00 1.31
C SER A 92 -16.26 17.98 2.47
N ALA A 93 -16.45 17.49 3.70
CA ALA A 93 -16.46 18.33 4.91
C ALA A 93 -15.13 19.08 5.12
N HIS A 94 -14.01 18.47 4.74
CA HIS A 94 -12.67 19.06 4.77
C HIS A 94 -12.27 19.77 3.46
N ARG A 95 -13.25 19.99 2.57
CA ARG A 95 -13.12 20.79 1.32
C ARG A 95 -12.03 20.31 0.36
N TRP A 96 -11.69 19.02 0.41
CA TRP A 96 -10.68 18.44 -0.48
C TRP A 96 -9.31 19.15 -0.40
N THR A 97 -8.92 19.63 0.78
CA THR A 97 -7.67 20.38 0.98
C THR A 97 -6.44 19.49 0.72
N ILE A 98 -5.55 19.91 -0.19
CA ILE A 98 -4.32 19.16 -0.55
C ILE A 98 -3.06 19.77 0.10
N GLY A 99 -3.06 21.09 0.28
CA GLY A 99 -1.90 21.93 0.61
C GLY A 99 -1.50 22.83 -0.57
N ASP A 100 -0.86 23.97 -0.28
CA ASP A 100 -0.77 25.09 -1.24
C ASP A 100 0.45 25.01 -2.18
N THR A 101 1.63 24.68 -1.66
CA THR A 101 2.89 24.62 -2.41
C THR A 101 3.68 23.38 -2.02
N VAL A 102 4.66 22.98 -2.84
CA VAL A 102 5.63 21.95 -2.43
C VAL A 102 6.57 22.56 -1.40
N ILE A 103 6.59 21.98 -0.20
CA ILE A 103 7.36 22.49 0.96
C ILE A 103 8.54 21.52 1.26
N ALA A 104 8.87 20.65 0.32
CA ALA A 104 9.97 19.70 0.41
C ALA A 104 11.25 20.26 -0.24
N ASN A 105 12.41 19.90 0.30
CA ASN A 105 13.68 20.19 -0.39
C ASN A 105 13.83 19.32 -1.65
N VAL A 106 14.82 19.63 -2.50
CA VAL A 106 15.03 18.93 -3.78
C VAL A 106 15.17 17.41 -3.61
N THR A 107 15.94 16.97 -2.61
CA THR A 107 16.17 15.55 -2.33
C THR A 107 14.89 14.83 -1.89
N GLU A 108 14.15 15.42 -0.94
CA GLU A 108 12.87 14.89 -0.49
C GLU A 108 11.86 14.83 -1.64
N ASN A 109 11.78 15.90 -2.44
CA ASN A 109 10.91 15.96 -3.61
C ASN A 109 11.18 14.82 -4.60
N ILE A 110 12.45 14.63 -4.98
CA ILE A 110 12.85 13.55 -5.90
C ILE A 110 12.46 12.19 -5.32
N ILE A 111 12.78 11.92 -4.05
CA ILE A 111 12.58 10.58 -3.48
C ILE A 111 11.10 10.26 -3.25
N PHE A 112 10.30 11.20 -2.75
CA PHE A 112 8.85 11.01 -2.61
C PHE A 112 8.18 10.80 -3.97
N GLN A 113 8.61 11.52 -5.02
CA GLN A 113 8.12 11.27 -6.37
C GLN A 113 8.53 9.90 -6.90
N ILE A 114 9.78 9.47 -6.70
CA ILE A 114 10.21 8.11 -7.05
C ILE A 114 9.38 7.06 -6.31
N ASP A 115 9.12 7.22 -5.01
CA ASP A 115 8.25 6.32 -4.24
C ASP A 115 6.83 6.26 -4.83
N SER A 116 6.26 7.42 -5.20
CA SER A 116 4.93 7.48 -5.81
C SER A 116 4.90 6.76 -7.16
N LEU A 117 5.93 6.92 -8.00
CA LEU A 117 6.04 6.24 -9.29
C LEU A 117 6.19 4.73 -9.10
N ILE A 118 7.03 4.29 -8.16
CA ILE A 118 7.19 2.87 -7.82
C ILE A 118 5.85 2.27 -7.35
N SER A 119 5.12 2.98 -6.49
CA SER A 119 3.78 2.58 -6.02
C SER A 119 2.81 2.38 -7.18
N ILE A 120 2.75 3.34 -8.10
CA ILE A 120 1.87 3.29 -9.28
C ILE A 120 2.26 2.13 -10.19
N ILE A 121 3.55 2.01 -10.55
CA ILE A 121 4.03 0.99 -11.50
C ILE A 121 3.78 -0.41 -10.93
N ILE A 122 4.16 -0.66 -9.68
CA ILE A 122 3.98 -1.97 -9.03
C ILE A 122 2.50 -2.26 -8.85
N GLY A 123 1.71 -1.31 -8.33
CA GLY A 123 0.28 -1.50 -8.12
C GLY A 123 -0.47 -1.78 -9.42
N ALA A 124 -0.21 -0.99 -10.46
CA ALA A 124 -0.81 -1.19 -11.78
C ALA A 124 -0.40 -2.53 -12.41
N ALA A 125 0.86 -2.95 -12.28
CA ALA A 125 1.32 -4.24 -12.79
C ALA A 125 0.61 -5.41 -12.10
N TRP A 126 0.44 -5.35 -10.78
CA TRP A 126 -0.31 -6.37 -10.02
C TRP A 126 -1.80 -6.40 -10.35
N LEU A 127 -2.40 -5.25 -10.66
CA LEU A 127 -3.80 -5.17 -11.09
C LEU A 127 -4.01 -5.73 -12.50
N ALA A 128 -3.16 -5.33 -13.45
CA ALA A 128 -3.32 -5.66 -14.86
C ALA A 128 -2.81 -7.06 -15.20
N PHE A 129 -1.66 -7.47 -14.64
CA PHE A 129 -0.93 -8.66 -15.09
C PHE A 129 -0.47 -9.56 -13.91
N PRO A 130 -1.35 -9.91 -12.94
CA PRO A 130 -0.96 -10.72 -11.78
C PRO A 130 -0.41 -12.09 -12.17
N GLY A 131 -1.04 -12.77 -13.14
CA GLY A 131 -0.60 -14.06 -13.62
C GLY A 131 0.79 -14.03 -14.23
N TRP A 132 1.09 -13.03 -15.09
CA TRP A 132 2.42 -12.87 -15.69
C TRP A 132 3.50 -12.62 -14.65
N LEU A 133 3.23 -11.76 -13.65
CA LEU A 133 4.17 -11.49 -12.57
C LEU A 133 4.46 -12.75 -11.75
N LEU A 134 3.43 -13.50 -11.36
CA LEU A 134 3.57 -14.69 -10.52
C LEU A 134 4.14 -15.89 -11.28
N HIS A 135 3.82 -16.07 -12.56
CA HIS A 135 4.17 -17.26 -13.32
C HIS A 135 5.68 -17.52 -13.36
N ARG A 136 6.49 -16.46 -13.35
CA ARG A 136 7.96 -16.60 -13.30
C ARG A 136 8.53 -16.81 -11.90
N GLN A 137 7.71 -16.71 -10.86
CA GLN A 137 8.13 -16.78 -9.45
C GLN A 137 7.69 -18.07 -8.76
N VAL A 138 6.64 -18.72 -9.25
CA VAL A 138 6.04 -19.89 -8.61
C VAL A 138 6.35 -21.19 -9.36
N ARG A 139 6.20 -22.33 -8.68
CA ARG A 139 6.32 -23.69 -9.24
C ARG A 139 4.98 -24.39 -9.44
N ILE A 140 3.93 -23.83 -8.85
CA ILE A 140 2.57 -24.38 -8.88
C ILE A 140 1.75 -23.73 -9.99
N SER A 141 0.65 -24.38 -10.36
CA SER A 141 -0.34 -23.77 -11.23
C SER A 141 -1.08 -22.65 -10.48
N LEU A 142 -1.21 -21.49 -11.12
CA LEU A 142 -1.96 -20.38 -10.57
C LEU A 142 -3.46 -20.60 -10.78
N SER A 143 -4.25 -20.07 -9.86
CA SER A 143 -5.71 -20.14 -9.88
C SER A 143 -6.31 -18.74 -9.76
N GLU A 144 -7.62 -18.65 -9.98
CA GLU A 144 -8.41 -17.44 -9.87
C GLU A 144 -8.28 -16.78 -8.49
N SER A 145 -8.11 -17.61 -7.44
CA SER A 145 -7.87 -17.17 -6.07
C SER A 145 -6.55 -16.41 -5.94
N HIS A 146 -5.50 -16.89 -6.59
CA HIS A 146 -4.21 -16.21 -6.63
C HIS A 146 -4.31 -14.86 -7.34
N GLU A 147 -4.96 -14.83 -8.51
CA GLU A 147 -5.15 -13.60 -9.25
C GLU A 147 -5.98 -12.58 -8.46
N PHE A 148 -7.05 -13.01 -7.79
CA PHE A 148 -7.86 -12.15 -6.95
C PHE A 148 -7.05 -11.51 -5.83
N CYS A 149 -6.30 -12.31 -5.06
CA CYS A 149 -5.45 -11.80 -3.98
C CYS A 149 -4.34 -10.89 -4.52
N ALA A 150 -3.74 -11.24 -5.67
CA ALA A 150 -2.72 -10.43 -6.31
C ALA A 150 -3.25 -9.06 -6.78
N ARG A 151 -4.44 -9.02 -7.38
CA ARG A 151 -5.10 -7.76 -7.76
C ARG A 151 -5.46 -6.92 -6.54
N PHE A 152 -5.95 -7.53 -5.46
CA PHE A 152 -6.21 -6.84 -4.20
C PHE A 152 -4.92 -6.22 -3.63
N MET A 153 -3.84 -6.99 -3.53
CA MET A 153 -2.54 -6.43 -3.13
C MET A 153 -2.10 -5.27 -4.06
N GLY A 154 -2.40 -5.37 -5.36
CA GLY A 154 -2.18 -4.30 -6.33
C GLY A 154 -2.97 -3.02 -6.04
N THR A 155 -4.22 -3.11 -5.55
CA THR A 155 -4.99 -1.92 -5.13
C THR A 155 -4.32 -1.20 -3.97
N ASP A 156 -3.79 -1.93 -3.01
CA ASP A 156 -3.12 -1.36 -1.84
C ASP A 156 -1.82 -0.65 -2.23
N PHE A 157 -0.99 -1.29 -3.06
CA PHE A 157 0.23 -0.66 -3.57
C PHE A 157 -0.05 0.58 -4.40
N LEU A 158 -1.02 0.50 -5.31
CA LEU A 158 -1.40 1.62 -6.15
C LEU A 158 -1.78 2.80 -5.26
N THR A 159 -2.75 2.63 -4.39
CA THR A 159 -3.32 3.75 -3.61
C THR A 159 -2.32 4.39 -2.64
N ALA A 160 -1.28 3.66 -2.23
CA ALA A 160 -0.20 4.20 -1.39
C ALA A 160 0.54 5.41 -2.02
N TYR A 161 0.50 5.59 -3.35
CA TYR A 161 1.10 6.77 -4.02
C TYR A 161 0.50 8.08 -3.49
N VAL A 162 -0.77 8.07 -3.06
CA VAL A 162 -1.48 9.26 -2.57
C VAL A 162 -0.71 9.88 -1.40
N ILE A 163 -0.29 9.05 -0.45
CA ILE A 163 0.37 9.53 0.76
C ILE A 163 1.71 10.15 0.41
N THR A 164 2.51 9.51 -0.44
CA THR A 164 3.84 10.02 -0.76
C THR A 164 3.80 11.24 -1.68
N ASN A 165 2.82 11.34 -2.57
CA ASN A 165 2.61 12.55 -3.35
C ASN A 165 2.08 13.72 -2.49
N HIS A 166 1.13 13.47 -1.59
CA HIS A 166 0.56 14.52 -0.73
C HIS A 166 1.52 14.95 0.38
N ALA A 167 2.41 14.07 0.87
CA ALA A 167 3.38 14.39 1.91
C ALA A 167 4.28 15.60 1.57
N LEU A 168 4.52 15.85 0.27
CA LEU A 168 5.27 16.99 -0.23
C LEU A 168 4.61 18.35 0.07
N HIS A 169 3.31 18.35 0.33
CA HIS A 169 2.51 19.53 0.60
C HIS A 169 2.21 19.74 2.09
N TRP A 170 2.58 18.78 2.96
CA TRP A 170 2.27 18.84 4.38
C TRP A 170 3.22 19.79 5.10
N LYS A 171 2.68 20.78 5.82
CA LYS A 171 3.49 21.76 6.57
C LYS A 171 4.20 21.12 7.76
N ASN A 172 3.58 20.12 8.37
CA ASN A 172 4.11 19.42 9.52
C ASN A 172 5.14 18.36 9.10
N LEU A 173 6.42 18.59 9.43
CA LEU A 173 7.49 17.64 9.16
C LEU A 173 7.27 16.29 9.89
N GLY A 174 6.69 16.31 11.08
CA GLY A 174 6.36 15.09 11.83
C GLY A 174 5.35 14.20 11.08
N ASP A 175 4.39 14.78 10.37
CA ASP A 175 3.45 14.02 9.54
C ASP A 175 4.19 13.35 8.37
N ARG A 176 5.14 14.05 7.74
CA ARG A 176 5.98 13.46 6.66
C ARG A 176 6.82 12.30 7.17
N LEU A 177 7.41 12.44 8.36
CA LEU A 177 8.17 11.36 9.00
C LEU A 177 7.27 10.15 9.30
N ILE A 178 6.02 10.36 9.74
CA ILE A 178 5.05 9.28 9.95
C ILE A 178 4.71 8.57 8.63
N ALA A 179 4.59 9.29 7.51
CA ALA A 179 4.39 8.68 6.20
C ALA A 179 5.57 7.77 5.80
N LEU A 180 6.80 8.20 6.06
CA LEU A 180 8.00 7.38 5.84
C LEU A 180 8.05 6.18 6.78
N ASP A 181 7.72 6.37 8.07
CA ASP A 181 7.65 5.28 9.05
C ASP A 181 6.62 4.22 8.62
N ALA A 182 5.48 4.64 8.06
CA ALA A 182 4.48 3.71 7.52
C ALA A 182 5.02 2.94 6.30
N ARG A 183 5.73 3.59 5.37
CA ARG A 183 6.37 2.92 4.23
C ARG A 183 7.40 1.89 4.69
N ILE A 184 8.27 2.26 5.63
CA ILE A 184 9.28 1.36 6.21
C ILE A 184 8.59 0.17 6.86
N LEU A 185 7.53 0.39 7.65
CA LEU A 185 6.77 -0.68 8.29
C LEU A 185 6.16 -1.65 7.26
N ILE A 186 5.50 -1.12 6.23
CA ILE A 186 4.91 -1.93 5.15
C ILE A 186 5.98 -2.78 4.45
N CYS A 187 7.09 -2.15 4.07
CA CYS A 187 8.16 -2.84 3.36
C CYS A 187 8.85 -3.88 4.26
N ALA A 188 9.08 -3.58 5.55
CA ALA A 188 9.69 -4.52 6.49
C ALA A 188 8.80 -5.75 6.72
N LEU A 189 7.50 -5.55 6.94
CA LEU A 189 6.55 -6.66 7.11
C LEU A 189 6.42 -7.48 5.82
N THR A 190 6.35 -6.82 4.66
CA THR A 190 6.30 -7.49 3.35
C THR A 190 7.58 -8.28 3.10
N PHE A 191 8.75 -7.71 3.40
CA PHE A 191 10.05 -8.38 3.29
C PHE A 191 10.10 -9.64 4.17
N ALA A 192 9.67 -9.54 5.43
CA ALA A 192 9.58 -10.69 6.32
C ALA A 192 8.63 -11.77 5.77
N ALA A 193 7.47 -11.38 5.24
CA ALA A 193 6.52 -12.30 4.62
C ALA A 193 7.09 -12.98 3.36
N GLN A 194 7.84 -12.26 2.53
CA GLN A 194 8.52 -12.79 1.34
C GLN A 194 9.60 -13.81 1.73
N ILE A 195 10.51 -13.44 2.65
CA ILE A 195 11.55 -14.34 3.16
C ILE A 195 10.94 -15.59 3.78
N TRP A 196 9.94 -15.43 4.66
CA TRP A 196 9.22 -16.55 5.25
C TRP A 196 8.66 -17.48 4.18
N SER A 197 8.03 -16.92 3.14
CA SER A 197 7.37 -17.72 2.11
C SER A 197 8.37 -18.48 1.24
N GLN A 198 9.54 -17.89 0.98
CA GLN A 198 10.63 -18.54 0.25
C GLN A 198 11.14 -19.81 0.96
N TYR A 199 11.18 -19.80 2.30
CA TYR A 199 11.68 -20.93 3.08
C TYR A 199 10.59 -21.90 3.51
N ALA A 200 9.45 -21.41 4.00
CA ALA A 200 8.35 -22.25 4.49
C ALA A 200 7.62 -22.99 3.36
N TYR A 201 7.68 -22.47 2.13
CA TYR A 201 7.03 -23.06 0.96
C TYR A 201 8.01 -23.15 -0.21
N SER A 202 9.22 -23.67 0.03
CA SER A 202 10.28 -23.84 -0.98
C SER A 202 9.85 -24.65 -2.21
N GLU A 203 8.87 -25.54 -2.04
CA GLU A 203 8.29 -26.33 -3.14
C GLU A 203 7.31 -25.55 -4.00
N HIS A 204 6.76 -24.44 -3.50
CA HIS A 204 5.81 -23.59 -4.24
C HIS A 204 6.49 -22.39 -4.91
N TRP A 205 7.66 -21.97 -4.42
CA TRP A 205 8.41 -20.81 -4.92
C TRP A 205 9.70 -21.22 -5.64
N ASN A 206 10.02 -20.54 -6.73
CA ASN A 206 11.28 -20.73 -7.46
C ASN A 206 12.23 -19.55 -7.22
N GLY A 207 13.43 -19.60 -7.83
CA GLY A 207 14.45 -18.56 -7.66
C GLY A 207 14.02 -17.15 -8.12
N GLY A 208 13.02 -17.05 -8.99
CA GLY A 208 12.44 -15.78 -9.45
C GLY A 208 11.77 -14.96 -8.34
N HIS A 209 11.33 -15.60 -7.25
CA HIS A 209 10.75 -14.90 -6.09
C HIS A 209 11.74 -13.92 -5.44
N TRP A 210 13.06 -14.16 -5.57
CA TRP A 210 14.10 -13.24 -5.09
C TRP A 210 14.04 -11.87 -5.75
N VAL A 211 13.46 -11.74 -6.96
CA VAL A 211 13.22 -10.44 -7.59
C VAL A 211 12.27 -9.58 -6.75
N GLY A 212 11.18 -10.17 -6.24
CA GLY A 212 10.25 -9.49 -5.34
C GLY A 212 10.91 -9.10 -4.01
N ILE A 213 11.70 -10.01 -3.44
CA ILE A 213 12.47 -9.75 -2.21
C ILE A 213 13.44 -8.57 -2.38
N LEU A 214 14.19 -8.54 -3.49
CA LEU A 214 15.14 -7.46 -3.81
C LEU A 214 14.43 -6.12 -4.05
N LEU A 215 13.27 -6.14 -4.73
CA LEU A 215 12.49 -4.94 -4.99
C LEU A 215 11.99 -4.32 -3.67
N VAL A 216 11.41 -5.13 -2.79
CA VAL A 216 10.89 -4.65 -1.48
C VAL A 216 12.03 -4.19 -0.57
N SER A 217 13.18 -4.86 -0.58
CA SER A 217 14.34 -4.45 0.23
C SER A 217 14.97 -3.15 -0.27
N PHE A 218 15.09 -2.95 -1.58
CA PHE A 218 15.51 -1.67 -2.16
C PHE A 218 14.56 -0.54 -1.78
N TRP A 219 13.25 -0.80 -1.87
CA TRP A 219 12.22 0.18 -1.53
C TRP A 219 12.26 0.56 -0.04
N MET A 220 12.45 -0.43 0.85
CA MET A 220 12.64 -0.21 2.28
C MET A 220 13.88 0.66 2.56
N LEU A 221 15.01 0.35 1.91
CA LEU A 221 16.26 1.09 2.09
C LEU A 221 16.11 2.55 1.66
N MET A 222 15.47 2.80 0.53
CA MET A 222 15.17 4.16 0.06
C MET A 222 14.34 4.95 1.08
N ALA A 223 13.28 4.35 1.61
CA ALA A 223 12.45 4.99 2.64
C ALA A 223 13.23 5.26 3.94
N ALA A 224 14.06 4.32 4.38
CA ALA A 224 14.90 4.46 5.57
C ALA A 224 15.96 5.55 5.42
N LEU A 225 16.62 5.65 4.26
CA LEU A 225 17.58 6.70 3.96
C LEU A 225 16.94 8.08 3.96
N LEU A 226 15.77 8.22 3.33
CA LEU A 226 15.02 9.47 3.34
C LEU A 226 14.59 9.85 4.75
N ARG A 227 14.08 8.88 5.53
CA ARG A 227 13.69 9.09 6.92
C ARG A 227 14.86 9.59 7.77
N TYR A 228 16.03 8.98 7.62
CA TYR A 228 17.25 9.42 8.31
C TYR A 228 17.61 10.85 7.92
N HIS A 229 17.66 11.14 6.62
CA HIS A 229 17.98 12.48 6.10
C HIS A 229 17.02 13.56 6.63
N SER A 230 15.71 13.35 6.56
CA SER A 230 14.71 14.30 7.07
C SER A 230 14.80 14.50 8.60
N THR A 231 15.24 13.48 9.34
CA THR A 231 15.45 13.59 10.81
C THR A 231 16.64 14.48 11.14
N VAL A 232 17.75 14.31 10.42
CA VAL A 232 18.94 15.15 10.60
C VAL A 232 18.60 16.61 10.28
N GLN A 233 17.85 16.87 9.22
CA GLN A 233 17.41 18.22 8.90
C GLN A 233 16.50 18.84 9.95
N MET A 234 15.58 18.06 10.53
CA MET A 234 14.73 18.52 11.63
C MET A 234 15.58 18.95 12.84
N SER A 235 16.52 18.10 13.25
CA SER A 235 17.42 18.39 14.37
C SER A 235 18.23 19.67 14.14
N GLN A 236 18.75 19.87 12.91
CA GLN A 236 19.51 21.07 12.55
C GLN A 236 18.63 22.34 12.54
N ALA A 237 17.38 22.22 12.11
CA ALA A 237 16.44 23.34 12.13
C ALA A 237 16.06 23.75 13.56
N GLU A 238 15.82 22.76 14.43
CA GLU A 238 15.55 22.99 15.86
C GLU A 238 16.73 23.63 16.59
N GLU A 239 17.96 23.21 16.28
CA GLU A 239 19.17 23.80 16.87
C GLU A 239 19.33 25.27 16.45
N LYS A 240 19.14 25.58 15.17
CA LYS A 240 19.18 26.97 14.67
C LYS A 240 18.10 27.85 15.30
N ALA A 241 16.90 27.30 15.52
CA ALA A 241 15.80 28.03 16.15
C ALA A 241 16.02 28.34 17.64
N LYS A 242 16.94 27.63 18.32
CA LYS A 242 17.32 27.94 19.71
C LYS A 242 18.37 29.04 19.83
N ILE A 243 19.07 29.34 18.73
CA ILE A 243 20.15 30.35 18.68
C ILE A 243 19.60 31.74 18.32
N HIS A 244 18.37 31.82 17.82
CA HIS A 244 17.66 33.05 17.45
C HIS A 244 16.45 33.29 18.36
#